data_AF-A0A1P8UBT3-F1
#
_entry.id   AF-A0A1P8UBT3-F1
#
_cell.length_a   1.000
_cell.length_b   1.000
_cell.length_c   1.000
_cell.angle_alpha   90.00
_cell.angle_beta   90.00
_cell.angle_gamma   90.00
#
_symmetry.space_group_name_H-M   'P 1'
#
loop_
_entity.id
_entity.type
_entity.pdbx_description
1 polymer ?
#
loop_
_entity_poly.entity_id
_entity_poly.type
_entity_poly.pdbx_seq_one_letter_code
_entity_poly.pdbx_strand_id
1 'polypeptide(L)'
;MTAFEELKAHRQPGRETLALLQRLVAQVTRTSTFPPRGGHVAWTDQAVIDHIAKLLLRKNGFGFVIACFLKADDQASLERLLLAAIRNDLIDEAKSQPIGKLRRRMQTLLRQDDRFIDASDLHQGQDAWSLPSSLPVPSQADVGQLLDLSIGIEAAPILSLPRAGRTPKPARESLLTMTYGVLERLNAALRAQTLAHFLGVRFDLIDPPQVAGFDGDRAASEAEAEHAVSDLDAELLAEEFFAELSPLERSIVPILGDSDAIESSFGDAGLEAADTLRDHLRVLVGSDVGRDALGPLLRMCSTEVHA
;
A
#
# COMPACT_ATOMS: atom_id res chain seq x y z
N MET A 1 3.48 -31.45 -13.79
CA MET A 1 4.66 -30.64 -13.43
C MET A 1 4.23 -29.71 -12.33
N THR A 2 5.00 -29.61 -11.25
CA THR A 2 4.70 -28.70 -10.13
C THR A 2 5.40 -27.36 -10.30
N ALA A 3 4.99 -26.34 -9.54
CA ALA A 3 5.68 -25.04 -9.53
C ALA A 3 7.16 -25.17 -9.13
N PHE A 4 7.48 -26.05 -8.18
CA PHE A 4 8.86 -26.33 -7.78
C PHE A 4 9.67 -26.97 -8.92
N GLU A 5 9.08 -27.92 -9.66
CA GLU A 5 9.72 -28.53 -10.84
C GLU A 5 9.91 -27.52 -11.97
N GLU A 6 8.91 -26.66 -12.20
CA GLU A 6 8.96 -25.58 -13.21
C GLU A 6 10.10 -24.59 -12.89
N LEU A 7 10.18 -24.12 -11.65
CA LEU A 7 11.24 -23.20 -11.19
C LEU A 7 12.63 -23.87 -11.22
N LYS A 8 12.71 -25.17 -10.92
CA LYS A 8 13.96 -25.93 -11.01
C LYS A 8 14.44 -26.08 -12.46
N ALA A 9 13.52 -26.31 -13.40
CA ALA A 9 13.83 -26.54 -14.80
C ALA A 9 14.17 -25.24 -15.55
N HIS A 10 13.39 -24.19 -15.33
CA HIS A 10 13.44 -22.97 -16.15
C HIS A 10 14.06 -21.77 -15.42
N ARG A 11 14.26 -21.87 -14.09
CA ARG A 11 14.71 -20.76 -13.22
C ARG A 11 13.87 -19.49 -13.33
N GLN A 12 12.69 -19.60 -13.92
CA GLN A 12 11.75 -18.52 -14.15
C GLN A 12 10.34 -19.00 -13.82
N PRO A 13 9.49 -18.16 -13.20
CA PRO A 13 8.11 -18.50 -12.91
C PRO A 13 7.29 -18.62 -14.20
N GLY A 14 6.58 -19.74 -14.35
CA GLY A 14 5.69 -19.98 -15.46
C GLY A 14 4.24 -20.19 -15.00
N ARG A 15 3.50 -20.97 -15.78
CA ARG A 15 2.07 -21.23 -15.57
C ARG A 15 1.81 -21.92 -14.23
N GLU A 16 2.63 -22.89 -13.84
CA GLU A 16 2.42 -23.66 -12.61
C GLU A 16 2.68 -22.79 -11.37
N THR A 17 3.68 -21.92 -11.45
CA THR A 17 4.00 -20.94 -10.40
C THR A 17 2.89 -19.90 -10.25
N LEU A 18 2.35 -19.39 -11.36
CA LEU A 18 1.22 -18.45 -11.32
C LEU A 18 -0.05 -19.10 -10.74
N ALA A 19 -0.37 -20.32 -11.16
CA ALA A 19 -1.51 -21.07 -10.63
C ALA A 19 -1.36 -21.33 -9.12
N LEU A 20 -0.13 -21.60 -8.66
CA LEU A 20 0.15 -21.73 -7.23
C LEU A 20 -0.07 -20.42 -6.49
N LEU A 21 0.44 -19.30 -6.99
CA LEU A 21 0.25 -17.98 -6.36
C LEU A 21 -1.23 -17.62 -6.24
N GLN A 22 -2.03 -17.84 -7.29
CA GLN A 22 -3.49 -17.63 -7.27
C GLN A 22 -4.15 -18.41 -6.15
N ARG A 23 -3.84 -19.70 -6.03
CA ARG A 23 -4.38 -20.55 -4.97
C ARG A 23 -3.98 -20.05 -3.57
N LEU A 24 -2.72 -19.67 -3.38
CA LEU A 24 -2.21 -19.24 -2.07
C LEU A 24 -2.78 -17.88 -1.66
N VAL A 25 -2.86 -16.90 -2.57
CA VAL A 25 -3.48 -15.60 -2.27
C VAL A 25 -4.95 -15.80 -1.91
N ALA A 26 -5.71 -16.56 -2.71
CA ALA A 26 -7.11 -16.88 -2.41
C ALA A 26 -7.28 -17.58 -1.05
N GLN A 27 -6.33 -18.45 -0.66
CA GLN A 27 -6.33 -19.09 0.65
C GLN A 27 -6.11 -18.09 1.79
N VAL A 28 -5.14 -17.19 1.68
CA VAL A 28 -4.85 -16.20 2.73
C VAL A 28 -6.02 -15.24 2.90
N THR A 29 -6.62 -14.78 1.81
CA THR A 29 -7.69 -13.77 1.83
C THR A 29 -9.02 -14.34 2.34
N ARG A 30 -9.28 -15.64 2.15
CA ARG A 30 -10.44 -16.33 2.76
C ARG A 30 -10.28 -16.57 4.26
N THR A 31 -9.05 -16.70 4.75
CA THR A 31 -8.76 -17.04 6.16
C THR A 31 -8.41 -15.82 7.01
N SER A 32 -8.24 -14.65 6.40
CA SER A 32 -7.76 -13.44 7.06
C SER A 32 -8.62 -12.22 6.72
N THR A 33 -8.80 -11.30 7.67
CA THR A 33 -9.64 -10.10 7.55
C THR A 33 -8.95 -8.93 6.81
N PHE A 34 -8.14 -9.22 5.79
CA PHE A 34 -7.51 -8.16 4.98
C PHE A 34 -8.52 -7.59 3.99
N PRO A 35 -8.66 -6.27 3.85
CA PRO A 35 -9.51 -5.70 2.82
C PRO A 35 -8.83 -5.81 1.43
N PRO A 36 -9.58 -6.12 0.37
CA PRO A 36 -9.10 -6.05 -1.02
C PRO A 36 -8.78 -4.60 -1.41
N ARG A 37 -7.95 -4.40 -2.45
CA ARG A 37 -7.55 -3.08 -2.98
C ARG A 37 -7.73 -3.02 -4.49
N GLY A 38 -7.66 -1.82 -5.07
CA GLY A 38 -7.79 -1.60 -6.52
C GLY A 38 -9.24 -1.35 -6.96
N GLY A 39 -10.05 -0.71 -6.11
CA GLY A 39 -11.49 -0.51 -6.36
C GLY A 39 -12.37 -1.71 -6.02
N HIS A 40 -11.77 -2.83 -5.58
CA HIS A 40 -12.51 -4.04 -5.22
C HIS A 40 -13.19 -3.91 -3.85
N VAL A 41 -14.49 -4.25 -3.79
CA VAL A 41 -15.30 -4.25 -2.56
C VAL A 41 -15.15 -5.56 -1.77
N ALA A 42 -14.79 -6.65 -2.45
CA ALA A 42 -14.58 -7.98 -1.87
C ALA A 42 -13.42 -8.70 -2.59
N TRP A 43 -12.85 -9.72 -1.95
CA TRP A 43 -11.85 -10.59 -2.58
C TRP A 43 -12.52 -11.48 -3.62
N THR A 44 -12.64 -10.96 -4.83
CA THR A 44 -13.02 -11.71 -6.03
C THR A 44 -11.80 -12.37 -6.66
N ASP A 45 -12.02 -13.30 -7.58
CA ASP A 45 -10.91 -13.89 -8.37
C ASP A 45 -10.13 -12.80 -9.13
N GLN A 46 -10.81 -11.75 -9.60
CA GLN A 46 -10.16 -10.59 -10.21
C GLN A 46 -9.29 -9.83 -9.21
N ALA A 47 -9.78 -9.58 -7.99
CA ALA A 47 -8.99 -8.92 -6.94
C ALA A 47 -7.73 -9.72 -6.56
N VAL A 48 -7.81 -11.05 -6.59
CA VAL A 48 -6.67 -11.95 -6.40
C VAL A 48 -5.66 -11.80 -7.55
N ILE A 49 -6.12 -11.80 -8.80
CA ILE A 49 -5.26 -11.63 -9.98
C ILE A 49 -4.56 -10.27 -9.95
N ASP A 50 -5.30 -9.20 -9.67
CA ASP A 50 -4.75 -7.84 -9.62
C ASP A 50 -3.71 -7.70 -8.50
N HIS A 51 -3.94 -8.32 -7.34
CA HIS A 51 -2.95 -8.34 -6.26
C HIS A 51 -1.69 -9.12 -6.64
N ILE A 52 -1.82 -10.24 -7.34
CA ILE A 52 -0.65 -11.00 -7.85
C ILE A 52 0.10 -10.17 -8.89
N ALA A 53 -0.60 -9.58 -9.85
CA ALA A 53 0.02 -8.70 -10.85
C ALA A 53 0.81 -7.58 -10.14
N LYS A 54 0.23 -6.95 -9.12
CA LYS A 54 0.92 -5.95 -8.31
C LYS A 54 2.16 -6.50 -7.61
N LEU A 55 2.09 -7.68 -6.98
CA LEU A 55 3.24 -8.32 -6.35
C LEU A 55 4.38 -8.54 -7.35
N LEU A 56 4.05 -8.97 -8.57
CA LEU A 56 5.00 -9.25 -9.64
C LEU A 56 5.56 -7.99 -10.31
N LEU A 57 4.82 -6.87 -10.28
CA LEU A 57 5.23 -5.59 -10.87
C LEU A 57 6.03 -4.70 -9.92
N ARG A 58 6.25 -5.10 -8.66
CA ARG A 58 7.09 -4.34 -7.71
C ARG A 58 8.57 -4.37 -8.11
N LYS A 59 9.35 -3.41 -7.60
CA LYS A 59 10.81 -3.39 -7.73
C LYS A 59 11.38 -4.73 -7.21
N ASN A 60 12.02 -5.50 -8.08
CA ASN A 60 12.44 -6.91 -7.92
C ASN A 60 11.33 -7.98 -8.13
N GLY A 61 10.38 -7.74 -9.04
CA GLY A 61 9.22 -8.57 -9.41
C GLY A 61 9.17 -10.01 -8.90
N PHE A 62 9.55 -10.99 -9.74
CA PHE A 62 9.59 -12.41 -9.35
C PHE A 62 10.67 -12.75 -8.30
N GLY A 63 11.47 -11.78 -7.86
CA GLY A 63 12.58 -11.99 -6.94
C GLY A 63 12.15 -12.61 -5.61
N PHE A 64 10.94 -12.30 -5.11
CA PHE A 64 10.44 -12.96 -3.89
C PHE A 64 10.11 -14.44 -4.13
N VAL A 65 9.59 -14.80 -5.31
CA VAL A 65 9.28 -16.18 -5.70
C VAL A 65 10.57 -16.99 -5.78
N ILE A 66 11.58 -16.43 -6.45
CA ILE A 66 12.90 -17.04 -6.56
C ILE A 66 13.58 -17.15 -5.18
N ALA A 67 13.48 -16.13 -4.33
CA ALA A 67 14.01 -16.18 -2.97
C ALA A 67 13.33 -17.25 -2.10
N CYS A 68 12.03 -17.49 -2.30
CA CYS A 68 11.32 -18.60 -1.64
C CYS A 68 11.77 -19.96 -2.19
N PHE A 69 11.93 -20.07 -3.51
CA PHE A 69 12.41 -21.28 -4.18
C PHE A 69 13.83 -21.68 -3.75
N LEU A 70 14.76 -20.74 -3.69
CA LEU A 70 16.14 -21.00 -3.24
C LEU A 70 16.23 -21.51 -1.79
N LYS A 71 15.18 -21.29 -0.99
CA LYS A 71 15.07 -21.74 0.41
C LYS A 71 14.21 -22.99 0.57
N ALA A 72 13.58 -23.47 -0.49
CA ALA A 72 12.67 -24.60 -0.46
C ALA A 72 13.40 -25.88 -0.88
N ASP A 73 13.22 -26.95 -0.10
CA ASP A 73 13.75 -28.27 -0.45
C ASP A 73 12.81 -29.05 -1.38
N ASP A 74 11.53 -28.71 -1.37
CA ASP A 74 10.45 -29.36 -2.12
C ASP A 74 9.25 -28.43 -2.36
N GLN A 75 8.24 -28.93 -3.07
CA GLN A 75 6.99 -28.21 -3.34
C GLN A 75 6.29 -27.77 -2.04
N ALA A 76 6.20 -28.64 -1.02
CA ALA A 76 5.51 -28.29 0.22
C ALA A 76 6.21 -27.16 1.00
N SER A 77 7.54 -27.12 0.96
CA SER A 77 8.35 -26.06 1.56
C SER A 77 8.21 -24.75 0.79
N LEU A 78 8.18 -24.81 -0.55
CA LEU A 78 7.91 -23.65 -1.40
C LEU A 78 6.54 -23.04 -1.08
N GLU A 79 5.49 -23.86 -0.98
CA GLU A 79 4.15 -23.39 -0.64
C GLU A 79 4.09 -22.68 0.71
N ARG A 80 4.71 -23.26 1.75
CA ARG A 80 4.78 -22.65 3.08
C ARG A 80 5.49 -21.30 3.06
N LEU A 81 6.62 -21.20 2.34
CA LEU A 81 7.39 -19.96 2.24
C LEU A 81 6.64 -18.87 1.47
N LEU A 82 6.02 -19.22 0.34
CA LEU A 82 5.21 -18.29 -0.45
C LEU A 82 3.98 -17.81 0.33
N LEU A 83 3.29 -18.71 1.02
CA LEU A 83 2.14 -18.35 1.85
C LEU A 83 2.52 -17.35 2.95
N ALA A 84 3.68 -17.56 3.61
CA ALA A 84 4.20 -16.63 4.61
C ALA A 84 4.58 -15.27 4.00
N ALA A 85 5.23 -15.27 2.83
CA ALA A 85 5.60 -14.05 2.12
C ALA A 85 4.36 -13.23 1.70
N ILE A 86 3.37 -13.87 1.09
CA ILE A 86 2.09 -13.24 0.69
C ILE A 86 1.38 -12.66 1.92
N ARG A 87 1.32 -13.40 3.03
CA ARG A 87 0.69 -12.91 4.26
C ARG A 87 1.41 -11.68 4.81
N ASN A 88 2.75 -11.70 4.85
CA ASN A 88 3.53 -10.56 5.29
C ASN A 88 3.33 -9.35 4.38
N ASP A 89 3.24 -9.57 3.07
CA ASP A 89 2.93 -8.50 2.14
C ASP A 89 1.57 -7.86 2.42
N LEU A 90 0.52 -8.67 2.58
CA LEU A 90 -0.81 -8.17 2.93
C LEU A 90 -0.82 -7.43 4.29
N ILE A 91 0.02 -7.84 5.24
CA ILE A 91 0.21 -7.13 6.52
C ILE A 91 0.88 -5.77 6.29
N ASP A 92 1.97 -5.73 5.54
CA ASP A 92 2.73 -4.50 5.27
C ASP A 92 1.94 -3.54 4.38
N GLU A 93 1.16 -4.09 3.47
CA GLU A 93 0.17 -3.36 2.71
C GLU A 93 -0.94 -2.82 3.63
N ALA A 94 -1.54 -3.62 4.52
CA ALA A 94 -2.50 -3.10 5.49
C ALA A 94 -1.90 -2.00 6.40
N LYS A 95 -0.59 -2.07 6.72
CA LYS A 95 0.12 -1.02 7.46
C LYS A 95 0.37 0.24 6.63
N SER A 96 0.53 0.14 5.31
CA SER A 96 0.80 1.28 4.42
C SER A 96 -0.45 2.11 4.09
N GLN A 97 -1.63 1.53 4.29
CA GLN A 97 -2.94 2.18 4.13
C GLN A 97 -3.06 3.44 5.02
N PRO A 98 -3.86 4.45 4.62
CA PRO A 98 -4.15 5.63 5.46
C PRO A 98 -4.58 5.22 6.88
N ILE A 99 -5.40 4.17 6.99
CA ILE A 99 -5.80 3.55 8.25
C ILE A 99 -4.63 2.97 9.05
N GLY A 100 -3.68 2.30 8.40
CA GLY A 100 -2.50 1.75 9.07
C GLY A 100 -1.58 2.86 9.60
N LYS A 101 -1.42 3.94 8.83
CA LYS A 101 -0.69 5.14 9.26
C LYS A 101 -1.40 5.86 10.42
N LEU A 102 -2.72 6.01 10.33
CA LEU A 102 -3.53 6.60 11.41
C LEU A 102 -3.48 5.74 12.67
N ARG A 103 -3.56 4.42 12.55
CA ARG A 103 -3.41 3.48 13.68
C ARG A 103 -2.08 3.66 14.39
N ARG A 104 -0.96 3.67 13.65
CA ARG A 104 0.38 3.90 14.22
C ARG A 104 0.48 5.27 14.88
N ARG A 105 -0.08 6.31 14.24
CA ARG A 105 -0.13 7.66 14.80
C ARG A 105 -0.91 7.69 16.11
N MET A 106 -2.08 7.05 16.17
CA MET A 106 -2.88 6.92 17.39
C MET A 106 -2.14 6.15 18.48
N GLN A 107 -1.48 5.04 18.15
CA GLN A 107 -0.67 4.29 19.12
C GLN A 107 0.38 5.18 19.79
N THR A 108 1.10 6.00 19.01
CA THR A 108 2.07 6.96 19.58
C THR A 108 1.41 8.04 20.41
N LEU A 109 0.29 8.61 19.95
CA LEU A 109 -0.42 9.68 20.66
C LEU A 109 -1.00 9.20 21.99
N LEU A 110 -1.58 8.00 22.03
CA LEU A 110 -2.23 7.43 23.22
C LEU A 110 -1.19 6.97 24.24
N ARG A 111 -0.04 6.43 23.81
CA ARG A 111 1.09 6.13 24.73
C ARG A 111 1.65 7.37 25.44
N GLN A 112 1.47 8.55 24.87
CA GLN A 112 2.00 9.82 25.39
C GLN A 112 0.99 10.61 26.22
N ASP A 113 -0.22 10.07 26.44
CA ASP A 113 -1.30 10.75 27.14
C ASP A 113 -1.81 9.87 28.29
N ASP A 114 -1.56 10.33 29.51
CA ASP A 114 -1.80 9.57 30.76
C ASP A 114 -3.28 9.24 31.01
N ARG A 115 -4.20 9.81 30.23
CA ARG A 115 -5.63 9.49 30.30
C ARG A 115 -5.96 8.12 29.72
N PHE A 116 -5.09 7.55 28.89
CA PHE A 116 -5.31 6.28 28.21
C PHE A 116 -4.41 5.19 28.80
N ILE A 117 -4.95 3.97 28.87
CA ILE A 117 -4.21 2.79 29.30
C ILE A 117 -4.13 1.78 28.17
N ASP A 118 -2.99 1.10 28.10
CA ASP A 118 -2.80 -0.04 27.21
C ASP A 118 -3.67 -1.22 27.71
N ALA A 119 -4.51 -1.73 26.82
CA ALA A 119 -5.44 -2.82 27.10
C ALA A 119 -5.16 -4.04 26.21
N SER A 120 -3.94 -4.15 25.66
CA SER A 120 -3.58 -5.20 24.70
C SER A 120 -3.73 -6.62 25.27
N ASP A 121 -3.56 -6.78 26.58
CA ASP A 121 -3.76 -8.06 27.27
C ASP A 121 -5.20 -8.58 27.15
N LEU A 122 -6.20 -7.68 27.09
CA LEU A 122 -7.61 -8.04 26.93
C LEU A 122 -7.94 -8.51 25.50
N HIS A 123 -7.08 -8.21 24.53
CA HIS A 123 -7.23 -8.58 23.12
C HIS A 123 -6.13 -9.53 22.63
N GLN A 124 -5.63 -10.42 23.49
CA GLN A 124 -4.66 -11.46 23.13
C GLN A 124 -3.38 -10.88 22.49
N GLY A 125 -2.88 -9.76 23.03
CA GLY A 125 -1.68 -9.09 22.55
C GLY A 125 -1.89 -8.20 21.31
N GLN A 126 -3.14 -8.01 20.85
CA GLN A 126 -3.45 -7.00 19.84
C GLN A 126 -3.53 -5.61 20.48
N ASP A 127 -2.91 -4.61 19.84
CA ASP A 127 -2.95 -3.22 20.28
C ASP A 127 -4.39 -2.77 20.61
N ALA A 128 -4.64 -2.42 21.87
CA ALA A 128 -5.93 -1.97 22.36
C ALA A 128 -5.80 -0.89 23.43
N TRP A 129 -6.83 -0.08 23.56
CA TRP A 129 -6.84 1.11 24.40
C TRP A 129 -8.11 1.19 25.23
N SER A 130 -7.98 1.67 26.46
CA SER A 130 -9.12 1.92 27.35
C SER A 130 -8.86 3.13 28.24
N LEU A 131 -9.82 3.51 29.08
CA LEU A 131 -9.63 4.50 30.13
C LEU A 131 -9.44 3.80 31.49
N PRO A 132 -8.71 4.42 32.45
CA PRO A 132 -8.56 3.87 33.80
C PRO A 132 -9.88 3.55 34.53
N SER A 133 -10.94 4.31 34.22
CA SER A 133 -12.28 4.13 34.79
C SER A 133 -13.14 3.09 34.07
N SER A 134 -12.67 2.56 32.92
CA SER A 134 -13.45 1.63 32.12
C SER A 134 -13.49 0.22 32.69
N LEU A 135 -14.53 -0.54 32.33
CA LEU A 135 -14.58 -1.97 32.65
C LEU A 135 -13.45 -2.71 31.91
N PRO A 136 -12.78 -3.68 32.56
CA PRO A 136 -11.69 -4.45 31.96
C PRO A 136 -12.25 -5.56 31.04
N VAL A 137 -13.12 -5.19 30.12
CA VAL A 137 -13.76 -6.09 29.16
C VAL A 137 -13.42 -5.65 27.73
N PRO A 138 -13.11 -6.60 26.82
CA PRO A 138 -12.89 -6.29 25.42
C PRO A 138 -14.22 -5.93 24.75
N SER A 139 -14.23 -4.82 24.02
CA SER A 139 -15.36 -4.44 23.18
C SER A 139 -15.32 -5.15 21.83
N GLN A 140 -16.50 -5.53 21.34
CA GLN A 140 -16.73 -5.97 19.97
C GLN A 140 -17.46 -4.90 19.14
N ALA A 141 -17.51 -3.65 19.63
CA ALA A 141 -18.18 -2.57 18.93
C ALA A 141 -17.60 -2.37 17.53
N ASP A 142 -18.50 -2.20 16.56
CA ASP A 142 -18.14 -1.89 15.19
C ASP A 142 -18.09 -0.36 14.97
N VAL A 143 -17.69 0.05 13.77
CA VAL A 143 -17.52 1.47 13.42
C VAL A 143 -18.84 2.23 13.48
N GLY A 144 -19.97 1.61 13.12
CA GLY A 144 -21.29 2.25 13.15
C GLY A 144 -21.70 2.60 14.58
N GLN A 145 -21.53 1.65 15.51
CA GLN A 145 -21.79 1.88 16.94
C GLN A 145 -20.90 3.00 17.50
N LEU A 146 -19.62 3.06 17.10
CA LEU A 146 -18.73 4.14 17.54
C LEU A 146 -19.12 5.51 16.97
N LEU A 147 -19.64 5.56 15.74
CA LEU A 147 -20.18 6.79 15.15
C LEU A 147 -21.40 7.27 15.94
N ASP A 148 -22.32 6.37 16.30
CA ASP A 148 -23.48 6.69 17.13
C ASP A 148 -23.05 7.21 18.52
N LEU A 149 -22.09 6.54 19.15
CA LEU A 149 -21.52 6.98 20.44
C LEU A 149 -20.81 8.33 20.33
N SER A 150 -20.36 8.73 19.14
CA SER A 150 -19.67 10.01 18.92
C SER A 150 -20.60 11.21 18.82
N ILE A 151 -21.92 10.99 18.70
CA ILE A 151 -22.91 12.06 18.55
C ILE A 151 -22.88 12.99 19.78
N GLY A 152 -22.66 14.29 19.55
CA GLY A 152 -22.54 15.28 20.63
C GLY A 152 -21.17 15.34 21.32
N ILE A 153 -20.15 14.65 20.80
CA ILE A 153 -18.75 14.94 21.15
C ILE A 153 -18.25 16.05 20.23
N GLU A 154 -17.93 17.20 20.81
CA GLU A 154 -17.39 18.34 20.07
C GLU A 154 -15.87 18.20 19.89
N ALA A 155 -15.45 18.03 18.63
CA ALA A 155 -14.05 18.05 18.23
C ALA A 155 -13.92 18.88 16.96
N ALA A 156 -12.87 19.70 16.88
CA ALA A 156 -12.62 20.52 15.70
C ALA A 156 -12.36 19.63 14.47
N PRO A 157 -12.81 20.01 13.27
CA PRO A 157 -12.54 19.25 12.06
C PRO A 157 -11.03 19.14 11.80
N ILE A 158 -10.61 18.03 11.21
CA ILE A 158 -9.22 17.80 10.81
C ILE A 158 -9.19 17.85 9.30
N LEU A 159 -8.73 18.97 8.74
CA LEU A 159 -8.71 19.18 7.28
C LEU A 159 -7.67 18.30 6.59
N SER A 160 -6.53 18.07 7.25
CA SER A 160 -5.51 17.15 6.75
C SER A 160 -4.59 16.68 7.86
N LEU A 161 -3.99 15.50 7.67
CA LEU A 161 -2.88 15.02 8.49
C LEU A 161 -1.61 14.99 7.64
N PRO A 162 -0.48 15.53 8.13
CA PRO A 162 0.76 15.51 7.38
C PRO A 162 1.21 14.06 7.16
N ARG A 163 1.69 13.75 5.94
CA ARG A 163 2.13 12.40 5.54
C ARG A 163 3.25 11.86 6.45
N ALA A 164 4.10 12.74 6.98
CA ALA A 164 5.18 12.44 7.90
C ALA A 164 5.28 13.50 9.03
N GLY A 165 6.02 13.17 10.09
CA GLY A 165 6.31 14.11 11.17
C GLY A 165 5.21 14.27 12.22
N ARG A 166 5.38 15.27 13.08
CA ARG A 166 4.54 15.50 14.26
C ARG A 166 3.11 15.88 13.86
N THR A 167 2.12 15.28 14.50
CA THR A 167 0.71 15.68 14.35
C THR A 167 0.54 17.13 14.80
N PRO A 168 -0.06 18.02 13.97
CA PRO A 168 -0.36 19.39 14.37
C PRO A 168 -1.18 19.42 15.65
N LYS A 169 -0.93 20.40 16.52
CA LYS A 169 -1.59 20.50 17.82
C LYS A 169 -3.13 20.44 17.74
N PRO A 170 -3.80 21.17 16.83
CA PRO A 170 -5.26 21.11 16.72
C PRO A 170 -5.78 19.72 16.33
N ALA A 171 -5.13 19.08 15.34
CA ALA A 171 -5.50 17.74 14.92
C ALA A 171 -5.26 16.70 16.04
N ARG A 172 -4.18 16.85 16.80
CA ARG A 172 -3.91 16.01 17.98
C ARG A 172 -5.01 16.16 19.02
N GLU A 173 -5.41 17.38 19.35
CA GLU A 173 -6.47 17.66 20.31
C GLU A 173 -7.80 17.05 19.86
N SER A 174 -8.20 17.24 18.61
CA SER A 174 -9.41 16.62 18.05
C SER A 174 -9.40 15.10 18.10
N LEU A 175 -8.28 14.46 17.72
CA LEU A 175 -8.14 13.00 17.78
C LEU A 175 -8.28 12.48 19.22
N LEU A 176 -7.62 13.14 20.18
CA LEU A 176 -7.65 12.73 21.59
C LEU A 176 -9.01 12.99 22.24
N THR A 177 -9.65 14.13 21.97
CA THR A 177 -10.99 14.45 22.47
C THR A 177 -12.02 13.44 21.96
N MET A 178 -12.00 13.15 20.66
CA MET A 178 -12.91 12.18 20.07
C MET A 178 -12.68 10.76 20.61
N THR A 179 -11.42 10.36 20.73
CA THR A 179 -11.06 9.04 21.29
C THR A 179 -11.49 8.92 22.75
N TYR A 180 -11.21 9.94 23.57
CA TYR A 180 -11.58 9.93 24.98
C TYR A 180 -13.10 9.82 25.15
N GLY A 181 -13.88 10.68 24.50
CA GLY A 181 -15.32 10.69 24.69
C GLY A 181 -16.01 9.40 24.19
N VAL A 182 -15.49 8.77 23.13
CA VAL A 182 -16.02 7.48 22.68
C VAL A 182 -15.65 6.35 23.64
N LEU A 183 -14.41 6.29 24.13
CA LEU A 183 -14.02 5.26 25.11
C LEU A 183 -14.77 5.42 26.44
N GLU A 184 -15.02 6.66 26.88
CA GLU A 184 -15.79 6.97 28.08
C GLU A 184 -17.23 6.45 27.97
N ARG A 185 -17.89 6.70 26.84
CA ARG A 185 -19.27 6.25 26.60
C ARG A 185 -19.37 4.74 26.35
N LEU A 186 -18.38 4.17 25.67
CA LEU A 186 -18.30 2.73 25.42
C LEU A 186 -18.04 1.94 26.71
N ASN A 187 -17.28 2.54 27.64
CA ASN A 187 -16.93 1.97 28.94
C ASN A 187 -16.29 0.56 28.86
N ALA A 188 -15.45 0.34 27.83
CA ALA A 188 -14.77 -0.93 27.57
C ALA A 188 -13.46 -0.69 26.79
N ALA A 189 -12.62 -1.72 26.68
CA ALA A 189 -11.40 -1.67 25.89
C ALA A 189 -11.70 -1.79 24.38
N LEU A 190 -11.05 -0.99 23.54
CA LEU A 190 -11.26 -0.97 22.10
C LEU A 190 -9.95 -1.23 21.35
N ARG A 191 -10.02 -2.09 20.32
CA ARG A 191 -8.88 -2.37 19.44
C ARG A 191 -8.44 -1.12 18.68
N ALA A 192 -7.13 -0.90 18.59
CA ALA A 192 -6.54 0.23 17.88
C ALA A 192 -6.94 0.29 16.40
N GLN A 193 -7.14 -0.87 15.76
CA GLN A 193 -7.61 -0.96 14.37
C GLN A 193 -9.02 -0.38 14.20
N THR A 194 -9.96 -0.77 15.06
CA THR A 194 -11.34 -0.28 15.02
C THR A 194 -11.38 1.22 15.32
N LEU A 195 -10.61 1.66 16.32
CA LEU A 195 -10.47 3.07 16.66
C LEU A 195 -9.95 3.91 15.48
N ALA A 196 -8.90 3.45 14.80
CA ALA A 196 -8.35 4.15 13.64
C ALA A 196 -9.34 4.22 12.48
N HIS A 197 -10.09 3.15 12.23
CA HIS A 197 -11.12 3.14 11.19
C HIS A 197 -12.26 4.11 11.53
N PHE A 198 -12.72 4.12 12.78
CA PHE A 198 -13.73 5.06 13.25
C PHE A 198 -13.26 6.51 13.09
N LEU A 199 -12.06 6.86 13.54
CA LEU A 199 -11.53 8.23 13.43
C LEU A 199 -11.34 8.65 11.98
N GLY A 200 -10.90 7.71 11.14
CA GLY A 200 -10.75 7.96 9.71
C GLY A 200 -12.06 8.29 9.02
N VAL A 201 -13.14 7.57 9.34
CA VAL A 201 -14.50 7.88 8.83
C VAL A 201 -15.02 9.18 9.45
N ARG A 202 -14.89 9.35 10.77
CA ARG A 202 -15.45 10.49 11.52
C ARG A 202 -14.87 11.85 11.09
N PHE A 203 -13.61 11.88 10.69
CA PHE A 203 -12.92 13.09 10.27
C PHE A 203 -12.66 13.13 8.75
N ASP A 204 -13.22 12.20 7.99
CA ASP A 204 -13.02 12.09 6.53
C ASP A 204 -11.52 12.06 6.14
N LEU A 205 -10.71 11.34 6.93
CA LEU A 205 -9.25 11.23 6.76
C LEU A 205 -8.83 10.03 5.91
N ILE A 206 -9.81 9.27 5.42
CA ILE A 206 -9.62 8.18 4.50
C ILE A 206 -10.39 8.59 3.26
N ASP A 207 -9.72 8.63 2.10
CA ASP A 207 -10.43 8.78 0.84
C ASP A 207 -11.57 7.74 0.80
N PRO A 208 -12.81 8.14 0.50
CA PRO A 208 -13.85 7.15 0.32
C PRO A 208 -13.33 6.12 -0.68
N PRO A 209 -13.58 4.81 -0.48
CA PRO A 209 -13.36 3.86 -1.55
C PRO A 209 -14.04 4.47 -2.77
N GLN A 210 -13.30 4.65 -3.87
CA GLN A 210 -13.88 5.19 -5.09
C GLN A 210 -14.94 4.22 -5.58
N VAL A 211 -16.15 4.40 -5.05
CA VAL A 211 -17.35 3.84 -5.62
C VAL A 211 -17.49 4.61 -6.92
N ALA A 212 -17.41 3.91 -8.04
CA ALA A 212 -17.85 4.45 -9.31
C ALA A 212 -19.35 4.76 -9.18
N GLY A 213 -19.63 5.96 -8.67
CA GLY A 213 -20.95 6.53 -8.48
C GLY A 213 -21.15 7.61 -9.53
N PHE A 214 -22.08 7.34 -10.42
CA PHE A 214 -22.67 8.26 -11.39
C PHE A 214 -22.94 9.66 -10.78
N ASP A 215 -22.52 10.69 -11.52
CA ASP A 215 -22.90 12.12 -11.51
C ASP A 215 -23.14 12.86 -10.18
N GLY A 216 -22.46 14.01 -10.03
CA GLY A 216 -23.03 15.14 -9.27
C GLY A 216 -22.09 16.10 -8.53
N ASP A 217 -21.13 16.69 -9.25
CA ASP A 217 -20.70 18.09 -9.23
C ASP A 217 -20.32 18.85 -7.91
N ARG A 218 -19.23 19.62 -8.05
CA ARG A 218 -19.01 20.98 -7.50
C ARG A 218 -18.12 21.24 -6.27
N ALA A 219 -17.25 20.30 -5.87
CA ALA A 219 -16.13 20.58 -4.95
C ALA A 219 -14.74 20.12 -5.45
N ALA A 220 -14.66 19.60 -6.68
CA ALA A 220 -13.45 18.98 -7.24
C ALA A 220 -12.35 19.98 -7.66
N SER A 221 -12.69 21.27 -7.81
CA SER A 221 -11.85 22.23 -8.54
C SER A 221 -10.55 22.68 -7.87
N GLU A 222 -10.37 22.55 -6.55
CA GLU A 222 -9.13 22.98 -5.87
C GLU A 222 -8.14 21.83 -5.62
N ALA A 223 -8.65 20.62 -5.33
CA ALA A 223 -7.82 19.42 -5.23
C ALA A 223 -7.36 18.91 -6.61
N GLU A 224 -8.21 19.05 -7.64
CA GLU A 224 -7.82 18.83 -9.04
C GLU A 224 -6.77 19.83 -9.50
N ALA A 225 -6.76 21.07 -8.99
CA ALA A 225 -5.73 22.06 -9.34
C ALA A 225 -4.36 21.72 -8.74
N GLU A 226 -4.28 21.27 -7.47
CA GLU A 226 -3.02 20.82 -6.88
C GLU A 226 -2.52 19.49 -7.48
N HIS A 227 -3.43 18.56 -7.80
CA HIS A 227 -3.06 17.32 -8.52
C HIS A 227 -2.67 17.61 -9.97
N ALA A 228 -3.37 18.49 -10.69
CA ALA A 228 -3.00 18.88 -12.05
C ALA A 228 -1.66 19.64 -12.09
N VAL A 229 -1.34 20.44 -11.06
CA VAL A 229 -0.02 21.10 -10.95
C VAL A 229 1.08 20.07 -10.67
N SER A 230 0.84 19.08 -9.80
CA SER A 230 1.80 17.99 -9.54
C SER A 230 1.98 17.06 -10.74
N ASP A 231 0.91 16.79 -11.50
CA ASP A 231 0.95 16.01 -12.73
C ASP A 231 1.69 16.76 -13.84
N LEU A 232 1.50 18.09 -13.94
CA LEU A 232 2.24 18.95 -14.87
C LEU A 232 3.74 18.98 -14.55
N ASP A 233 4.13 19.08 -13.27
CA ASP A 233 5.53 19.07 -12.84
C ASP A 233 6.20 17.71 -13.14
N ALA A 234 5.47 16.60 -12.97
CA ALA A 234 5.95 15.26 -13.32
C ALA A 234 6.08 15.06 -14.84
N GLU A 235 5.17 15.63 -15.62
CA GLU A 235 5.17 15.55 -17.08
C GLU A 235 6.30 16.41 -17.69
N LEU A 236 6.51 17.63 -17.17
CA LEU A 236 7.65 18.48 -17.53
C LEU A 236 9.00 17.83 -17.18
N LEU A 237 9.12 17.25 -15.98
CA LEU A 237 10.35 16.57 -15.57
C LEU A 237 10.62 15.32 -16.43
N ALA A 238 9.57 14.61 -16.84
CA ALA A 238 9.69 13.48 -17.77
C ALA A 238 10.13 13.93 -19.16
N GLU A 239 9.63 15.06 -19.67
CA GLU A 239 10.06 15.66 -20.94
C GLU A 239 11.52 16.08 -20.90
N GLU A 240 11.96 16.76 -19.84
CA GLU A 240 13.36 17.16 -19.63
C GLU A 240 14.27 15.93 -19.62
N PHE A 241 13.91 14.91 -18.84
CA PHE A 241 14.69 13.69 -18.74
C PHE A 241 14.69 12.90 -20.06
N PHE A 242 13.56 12.83 -20.76
CA PHE A 242 13.47 12.20 -22.08
C PHE A 242 14.38 12.88 -23.12
N ALA A 243 14.49 14.22 -23.07
CA ALA A 243 15.38 14.98 -23.93
C ALA A 243 16.87 14.68 -23.66
N GLU A 244 17.23 14.36 -22.41
CA GLU A 244 18.59 13.99 -22.02
C GLU A 244 18.97 12.54 -22.39
N LEU A 245 17.99 11.66 -22.56
CA LEU A 245 18.24 10.27 -22.96
C LEU A 245 18.70 10.16 -24.42
N SER A 246 19.75 9.38 -24.64
CA SER A 246 20.17 8.97 -25.98
C SER A 246 19.14 8.05 -26.65
N PRO A 247 19.12 7.94 -28.00
CA PRO A 247 18.19 7.05 -28.70
C PRO A 247 18.27 5.58 -28.27
N LEU A 248 19.47 5.12 -27.91
CA LEU A 248 19.70 3.78 -27.38
C LEU A 248 19.05 3.62 -26.00
N GLU A 249 19.26 4.59 -25.10
CA GLU A 249 18.65 4.55 -23.76
C GLU A 249 17.12 4.60 -23.82
N ARG A 250 16.54 5.43 -24.69
CA ARG A 250 15.08 5.48 -24.92
C ARG A 250 14.52 4.12 -25.35
N SER A 251 15.25 3.40 -26.20
CA SER A 251 14.87 2.06 -26.66
C SER A 251 15.00 0.99 -25.55
N ILE A 252 15.89 1.21 -24.58
CA ILE A 252 16.12 0.31 -23.45
C ILE A 252 15.13 0.54 -22.31
N VAL A 253 14.67 1.78 -22.08
CA VAL A 253 13.76 2.15 -20.98
C VAL A 253 12.57 1.18 -20.81
N PRO A 254 11.82 0.78 -21.86
CA PRO A 254 10.67 -0.14 -21.73
C PRO A 254 11.05 -1.57 -21.33
N ILE A 255 12.28 -2.00 -21.62
CA ILE A 255 12.78 -3.36 -21.39
C ILE A 255 13.87 -3.40 -20.30
N LEU A 256 14.05 -2.33 -19.54
CA LEU A 256 15.17 -2.15 -18.59
C LEU A 256 15.26 -3.26 -17.52
N GLY A 257 14.15 -3.96 -17.27
CA GLY A 257 14.05 -5.10 -16.35
C GLY A 257 14.37 -6.47 -16.96
N ASP A 258 14.61 -6.56 -18.27
CA ASP A 258 14.87 -7.78 -19.02
C ASP A 258 16.26 -7.73 -19.65
N SER A 259 17.28 -8.12 -18.88
CA SER A 259 18.68 -8.13 -19.33
C SER A 259 18.91 -9.04 -20.55
N ASP A 260 18.17 -10.13 -20.68
CA ASP A 260 18.28 -11.07 -21.80
C ASP A 260 17.72 -10.42 -23.08
N ALA A 261 16.61 -9.68 -22.98
CA ALA A 261 16.06 -8.90 -24.11
C ALA A 261 16.97 -7.74 -24.52
N ILE A 262 17.64 -7.09 -23.56
CA ILE A 262 18.61 -6.02 -23.83
C ILE A 262 19.85 -6.59 -24.53
N GLU A 263 20.43 -7.67 -24.00
CA GLU A 263 21.59 -8.34 -24.60
C GLU A 263 21.25 -8.86 -26.00
N SER A 264 20.08 -9.46 -26.18
CA SER A 264 19.62 -9.96 -27.50
C SER A 264 19.37 -8.85 -28.52
N SER A 265 18.93 -7.67 -28.09
CA SER A 265 18.54 -6.58 -29.01
C SER A 265 19.68 -5.59 -29.27
N PHE A 266 20.58 -5.40 -28.30
CA PHE A 266 21.56 -4.32 -28.28
C PHE A 266 22.98 -4.77 -27.87
N GLY A 267 23.17 -6.03 -27.45
CA GLY A 267 24.47 -6.59 -27.07
C GLY A 267 25.10 -5.93 -25.84
N ASP A 268 26.41 -6.09 -25.70
CA ASP A 268 27.19 -5.56 -24.56
C ASP A 268 27.05 -4.04 -24.39
N ALA A 269 27.00 -3.30 -25.50
CA ALA A 269 26.78 -1.85 -25.48
C ALA A 269 25.40 -1.47 -24.91
N GLY A 270 24.38 -2.31 -25.12
CA GLY A 270 23.07 -2.15 -24.51
C GLY A 270 23.07 -2.41 -23.00
N LEU A 271 23.86 -3.38 -22.54
CA LEU A 271 24.01 -3.66 -21.11
C LEU A 271 24.74 -2.52 -20.38
N GLU A 272 25.80 -1.97 -20.96
CA GLU A 272 26.51 -0.80 -20.40
C GLU A 272 25.62 0.46 -20.38
N ALA A 273 24.85 0.69 -21.45
CA ALA A 273 23.87 1.76 -21.49
C ALA A 273 22.74 1.56 -20.45
N ALA A 274 22.28 0.32 -20.25
CA ALA A 274 21.28 -0.01 -19.24
C ALA A 274 21.77 0.25 -17.81
N ASP A 275 23.04 -0.04 -17.52
CA ASP A 275 23.62 0.26 -16.20
C ASP A 275 23.74 1.76 -15.93
N THR A 276 24.20 2.52 -16.93
CA THR A 276 24.26 3.99 -16.85
C THR A 276 22.87 4.60 -16.67
N LEU A 277 21.89 4.10 -17.43
CA LEU A 277 20.49 4.50 -17.34
C LEU A 277 19.87 4.17 -15.98
N ARG A 278 20.22 3.04 -15.36
CA ARG A 278 19.76 2.69 -14.00
C ARG A 278 20.27 3.69 -12.97
N ASP A 279 21.48 4.20 -13.12
CA ASP A 279 22.04 5.20 -12.22
C ASP A 279 21.39 6.58 -12.42
N HIS A 280 21.12 7.00 -13.66
CA HIS A 280 20.36 8.22 -13.93
C HIS A 280 18.93 8.14 -13.40
N LEU A 281 18.25 7.01 -13.59
CA LEU A 281 16.90 6.78 -13.06
C LEU A 281 16.88 6.70 -11.52
N ARG A 282 17.97 6.24 -10.87
CA ARG A 282 18.08 6.28 -9.40
C ARG A 282 18.10 7.72 -8.87
N VAL A 283 18.76 8.62 -9.57
CA VAL A 283 18.79 10.06 -9.22
C VAL A 283 17.40 10.68 -9.42
N LEU A 284 16.75 10.40 -10.56
CA LEU A 284 15.41 10.88 -10.86
C LEU A 284 14.39 10.43 -9.80
N VAL A 285 14.41 9.15 -9.43
CA VAL A 285 13.49 8.53 -8.45
C VAL A 285 13.76 8.96 -7.00
N GLY A 286 14.84 9.72 -6.76
CA GLY A 286 15.23 10.23 -5.44
C GLY A 286 14.25 11.24 -4.84
N SER A 287 13.39 11.87 -5.65
CA SER A 287 12.33 12.78 -5.22
C SER A 287 10.93 12.16 -5.40
N ASP A 288 9.89 12.75 -4.79
CA ASP A 288 8.50 12.34 -5.03
C ASP A 288 8.09 12.67 -6.48
N VAL A 289 8.41 13.88 -6.98
CA VAL A 289 8.11 14.30 -8.36
C VAL A 289 8.77 13.42 -9.41
N GLY A 290 10.03 13.02 -9.20
CA GLY A 290 10.72 12.14 -10.15
C GLY A 290 10.28 10.67 -10.10
N ARG A 291 9.59 10.25 -9.03
CA ARG A 291 8.88 8.97 -9.02
C ARG A 291 7.64 9.01 -9.88
N ASP A 292 6.91 10.12 -9.84
CA ASP A 292 5.68 10.31 -10.60
C ASP A 292 5.98 10.55 -12.10
N ALA A 293 7.15 11.12 -12.43
CA ALA A 293 7.67 11.29 -13.79
C ALA A 293 8.01 9.98 -14.53
N LEU A 294 8.15 8.85 -13.84
CA LEU A 294 8.46 7.56 -14.49
C LEU A 294 7.34 7.08 -15.42
N GLY A 295 6.08 7.32 -15.04
CA GLY A 295 4.91 6.92 -15.84
C GLY A 295 4.87 7.61 -17.20
N PRO A 296 4.91 8.95 -17.26
CA PRO A 296 5.02 9.71 -18.50
C PRO A 296 6.28 9.33 -19.31
N LEU A 297 7.45 9.22 -18.69
CA LEU A 297 8.70 8.85 -19.36
C LEU A 297 8.60 7.49 -20.08
N LEU A 298 8.01 6.48 -19.42
CA LEU A 298 7.79 5.16 -20.02
C LEU A 298 6.84 5.22 -21.21
N ARG A 299 5.79 6.08 -21.16
CA ARG A 299 4.88 6.28 -22.30
C ARG A 299 5.61 6.88 -23.50
N MET A 300 6.41 7.93 -23.29
CA MET A 300 7.17 8.60 -24.34
C MET A 300 8.17 7.65 -25.02
N CYS A 301 8.89 6.85 -24.23
CA CYS A 301 9.84 5.87 -24.76
C CYS A 301 9.15 4.71 -25.50
N SER A 302 7.96 4.30 -25.07
CA SER A 302 7.20 3.23 -25.72
C SER A 302 6.57 3.67 -27.05
N THR A 303 6.30 4.97 -27.23
CA THR A 303 5.76 5.51 -28.48
C THR A 303 6.81 5.64 -29.60
N GLU A 304 8.10 5.84 -29.29
CA GLU A 304 9.16 5.90 -30.31
C GLU A 304 9.53 4.51 -30.87
N VAL A 305 9.34 3.43 -30.10
CA VAL A 305 9.68 2.06 -30.54
C VAL A 305 8.73 1.52 -31.63
N HIS A 306 7.61 2.22 -31.87
CA HIS A 306 6.59 1.85 -32.85
C HIS A 306 6.40 2.86 -34.00
N ALA A 307 7.27 3.87 -34.12
CA ALA A 307 7.33 4.82 -35.23
C ALA A 307 8.50 4.50 -36.17
#